data_AF-A0A244ENK3-F1
#
_entry.id   AF-A0A244ENK3-F1
#
_cell.length_a   1.000
_cell.length_b   1.000
_cell.length_c   1.000
_cell.angle_alpha   90.00
_cell.angle_beta   90.00
_cell.angle_gamma   90.00
#
_symmetry.space_group_name_H-M   'P 1'
#
loop_
_entity.id
_entity.type
_entity.pdbx_description
1 polymer ?
#
loop_
_entity_poly.entity_id
_entity_poly.type
_entity_poly.pdbx_seq_one_letter_code
_entity_poly.pdbx_strand_id
1 'polypeptide(L)'
;MPDSVALVKIHDRDGYHCRFCGVPVIRKEVRTLLSKCYPNALRWERTNLGQHAAFQAMWAQYDHVLAHARGGDNSIDNTILTCAPCNFGKMNYTLEELNLVDPRVRPPVASSWDGLERLLKTESVSRRYDEISGCKI
;
A
#
# COMPACT_ATOMS: atom_id res chain seq x y z
N MET A 1 10.01 -9.42 5.93
CA MET A 1 9.50 -8.25 5.19
C MET A 1 10.67 -7.45 4.62
N PRO A 2 10.54 -6.85 3.43
CA PRO A 2 11.56 -5.95 2.89
C PRO A 2 11.75 -4.69 3.76
N ASP A 3 12.94 -4.09 3.69
CA ASP A 3 13.23 -2.82 4.36
C ASP A 3 12.59 -1.61 3.65
N SER A 4 12.68 -0.42 4.25
CA SER A 4 12.07 0.79 3.72
C SER A 4 12.58 1.20 2.33
N VAL A 5 13.86 0.96 2.03
CA VAL A 5 14.45 1.26 0.72
C VAL A 5 13.88 0.33 -0.34
N ALA A 6 13.75 -0.96 -0.01
CA ALA A 6 13.11 -1.95 -0.86
C ALA A 6 11.62 -1.63 -1.10
N LEU A 7 10.89 -1.18 -0.08
CA LEU A 7 9.48 -0.78 -0.25
C LEU A 7 9.32 0.38 -1.24
N VAL A 8 10.19 1.40 -1.19
CA VAL A 8 10.17 2.51 -2.17
C VAL A 8 10.35 1.98 -3.59
N LYS A 9 11.36 1.12 -3.81
CA LYS A 9 11.60 0.49 -5.12
C LYS A 9 10.41 -0.35 -5.59
N ILE A 10 9.72 -1.03 -4.68
CA ILE A 10 8.51 -1.80 -5.01
C ILE A 10 7.38 -0.88 -5.46
N HIS A 11 7.15 0.25 -4.78
CA HIS A 11 6.14 1.23 -5.21
C HIS A 11 6.44 1.83 -6.58
N ASP A 12 7.69 2.24 -6.80
CA ASP A 12 8.14 2.79 -8.08
C ASP A 12 7.99 1.77 -9.21
N ARG A 13 8.38 0.50 -8.95
CA ARG A 13 8.24 -0.60 -9.90
C ARG A 13 6.77 -0.90 -10.21
N ASP A 14 5.93 -0.98 -9.20
CA ASP A 14 4.55 -1.46 -9.33
C ASP A 14 3.53 -0.35 -9.62
N GLY A 15 3.97 0.91 -9.64
CA GLY A 15 3.19 2.08 -10.04
C GLY A 15 2.03 2.40 -9.10
N TYR A 16 2.12 2.06 -7.82
CA TYR A 16 1.02 2.23 -6.84
C TYR A 16 -0.29 1.51 -7.18
N HIS A 17 -0.22 0.40 -7.93
CA HIS A 17 -1.37 -0.47 -8.18
C HIS A 17 -1.11 -1.90 -7.71
N CYS A 18 -2.17 -2.58 -7.30
CA CYS A 18 -2.12 -4.00 -6.99
C CYS A 18 -1.66 -4.80 -8.20
N ARG A 19 -0.60 -5.59 -8.04
CA ARG A 19 -0.06 -6.44 -9.11
C ARG A 19 -0.96 -7.61 -9.48
N PHE A 20 -1.98 -7.95 -8.68
CA PHE A 20 -2.98 -8.96 -9.05
C PHE A 20 -4.20 -8.39 -9.79
N CYS A 21 -4.86 -7.35 -9.27
CA CYS A 21 -6.12 -6.87 -9.84
C CYS A 21 -6.04 -5.47 -10.48
N GLY A 22 -4.93 -4.75 -10.30
CA GLY A 22 -4.73 -3.42 -10.89
C GLY A 22 -5.44 -2.28 -10.15
N VAL A 23 -6.12 -2.52 -9.02
CA VAL A 23 -6.71 -1.42 -8.25
C VAL A 23 -5.61 -0.49 -7.70
N PRO A 24 -5.84 0.84 -7.68
CA PRO A 24 -4.92 1.76 -7.03
C PRO A 24 -4.85 1.48 -5.53
N VAL A 25 -3.66 1.61 -4.95
CA VAL A 25 -3.44 1.40 -3.51
C VAL A 25 -2.94 2.65 -2.80
N ILE A 26 -3.15 2.68 -1.48
CA ILE A 26 -2.81 3.76 -0.55
C ILE A 26 -2.02 3.17 0.61
N ARG A 27 -0.87 3.77 0.93
CA ARG A 27 -0.05 3.34 2.07
C ARG A 27 -0.69 3.70 3.42
N LYS A 28 -0.27 2.99 4.46
CA LYS A 28 -0.70 3.22 5.84
C LYS A 28 -0.46 4.67 6.26
N GLU A 29 0.69 5.23 5.91
CA GLU A 29 1.11 6.59 6.29
C GLU A 29 0.12 7.64 5.77
N VAL A 30 -0.23 7.55 4.48
CA VAL A 30 -1.23 8.41 3.84
C VAL A 30 -2.60 8.24 4.48
N ARG A 31 -3.03 6.99 4.70
CA ARG A 31 -4.30 6.69 5.37
C ARG A 31 -4.36 7.27 6.78
N THR A 32 -3.28 7.16 7.55
CA THR A 32 -3.18 7.69 8.91
C THR A 32 -3.29 9.22 8.91
N LEU A 33 -2.61 9.90 7.97
CA LEU A 33 -2.77 11.34 7.78
C LEU A 33 -4.24 11.71 7.48
N LEU A 34 -4.82 11.08 6.47
CA LEU A 34 -6.19 11.38 6.04
C LEU A 34 -7.24 11.07 7.13
N SER A 35 -7.06 9.99 7.90
CA SER A 35 -7.96 9.66 9.01
C SER A 35 -7.90 10.69 10.13
N LYS A 36 -6.72 11.27 10.39
CA LYS A 36 -6.56 12.38 11.33
C LYS A 36 -7.22 13.67 10.83
N CYS A 37 -7.08 13.99 9.55
CA CYS A 37 -7.66 15.22 8.97
C CYS A 37 -9.18 15.13 8.77
N TYR A 38 -9.70 13.93 8.50
CA TYR A 38 -11.10 13.71 8.16
C TYR A 38 -11.72 12.56 8.97
N PRO A 39 -11.74 12.63 10.32
CA PRO A 39 -12.13 11.49 11.16
C PRO A 39 -13.59 11.05 10.95
N ASN A 40 -14.48 11.97 10.57
CA ASN A 40 -15.89 11.66 10.29
C ASN A 40 -16.11 10.98 8.93
N ALA A 41 -15.22 11.25 7.95
CA ALA A 41 -15.33 10.67 6.61
C ALA A 41 -14.48 9.40 6.48
N LEU A 42 -13.29 9.37 7.08
CA LEU A 42 -12.36 8.24 7.07
C LEU A 42 -12.20 7.67 8.49
N ARG A 43 -13.21 6.90 8.89
CA ARG A 43 -13.17 6.12 10.12
C ARG A 43 -12.19 4.95 9.99
N TRP A 44 -11.36 4.73 11.00
CA TRP A 44 -10.43 3.60 11.04
C TRP A 44 -10.28 3.00 12.44
N GLU A 45 -11.23 2.15 12.81
CA GLU A 45 -11.23 1.47 14.11
C GLU A 45 -10.39 0.18 14.12
N ARG A 46 -10.43 -0.53 15.25
CA ARG A 46 -9.70 -1.79 15.45
C ARG A 46 -10.24 -2.95 14.62
N THR A 47 -11.54 -3.00 14.37
CA THR A 47 -12.19 -4.10 13.62
C THR A 47 -12.41 -3.70 12.16
N ASN A 48 -12.44 -4.67 11.26
CA ASN A 48 -12.72 -4.43 9.84
C ASN A 48 -14.08 -3.73 9.63
N LEU A 49 -15.09 -4.04 10.45
CA LEU A 49 -16.43 -3.43 10.37
C LEU A 49 -16.39 -1.92 10.67
N GLY A 50 -15.49 -1.50 11.56
CA GLY A 50 -15.30 -0.10 11.90
C GLY A 50 -14.35 0.65 10.95
N GLN A 51 -13.76 -0.02 9.95
CA GLN A 51 -12.84 0.60 8.98
C GLN A 51 -13.56 1.07 7.72
N HIS A 52 -13.09 2.17 7.15
CA HIS A 52 -13.62 2.71 5.90
C HIS A 52 -13.37 1.74 4.74
N ALA A 53 -14.44 1.19 4.16
CA ALA A 53 -14.39 0.09 3.19
C ALA A 53 -13.49 0.38 1.97
N ALA A 54 -13.55 1.59 1.40
CA ALA A 54 -12.70 1.93 0.26
C ALA A 54 -11.20 1.96 0.64
N PHE A 55 -10.87 2.46 1.84
CA PHE A 55 -9.48 2.49 2.29
C PHE A 55 -8.99 1.10 2.69
N GLN A 56 -9.89 0.22 3.12
CA GLN A 56 -9.57 -1.20 3.30
C GLN A 56 -9.28 -1.87 1.97
N ALA A 57 -10.15 -1.69 0.97
CA ALA A 57 -9.97 -2.25 -0.37
C ALA A 57 -8.73 -1.72 -1.08
N MET A 58 -8.34 -0.46 -0.83
CA MET A 58 -7.17 0.19 -1.42
C MET A 58 -5.93 0.09 -0.52
N TRP A 59 -5.97 -0.58 0.63
CA TRP A 59 -4.81 -0.59 1.52
C TRP A 59 -3.66 -1.36 0.88
N ALA A 60 -2.54 -0.67 0.64
CA ALA A 60 -1.30 -1.25 0.18
C ALA A 60 -0.80 -2.33 1.16
N GLN A 61 -0.64 -3.53 0.64
CA GLN A 61 0.03 -4.67 1.27
C GLN A 61 1.22 -5.08 0.40
N TYR A 62 2.10 -5.89 0.96
CA TYR A 62 3.26 -6.41 0.26
C TYR A 62 3.25 -7.91 0.40
N ASP A 63 3.12 -8.58 -0.73
CA ASP A 63 2.92 -10.03 -0.78
C ASP A 63 4.12 -10.70 -1.41
N HIS A 64 4.47 -11.87 -0.91
CA HIS A 64 5.50 -12.70 -1.52
C HIS A 64 4.88 -13.53 -2.64
N VAL A 65 5.50 -13.52 -3.83
CA VAL A 65 5.06 -14.34 -4.98
C VAL A 65 5.13 -15.81 -4.59
N LEU A 66 6.30 -16.26 -4.13
CA LEU A 66 6.44 -17.49 -3.36
C LEU A 66 6.29 -17.15 -1.88
N ALA A 67 5.23 -17.64 -1.22
CA ALA A 67 4.99 -17.36 0.19
C ALA A 67 6.15 -17.84 1.07
N HIS A 68 6.43 -17.14 2.17
CA HIS A 68 7.47 -17.53 3.13
C HIS A 68 7.26 -18.95 3.69
N ALA A 69 6.01 -19.32 3.99
CA ALA A 69 5.64 -20.67 4.43
C ALA A 69 5.97 -21.76 3.38
N ARG A 70 6.25 -21.37 2.14
CA ARG A 70 6.65 -22.22 1.01
C ARG A 70 8.11 -22.01 0.61
N GLY A 71 8.92 -21.34 1.44
CA GLY A 71 10.35 -21.12 1.22
C GLY A 71 10.72 -19.84 0.46
N GLY A 72 9.78 -18.91 0.25
CA GLY A 72 10.08 -17.63 -0.37
C GLY A 72 10.86 -16.66 0.53
N ASP A 73 11.71 -15.85 -0.09
CA ASP A 73 12.55 -14.87 0.59
C ASP A 73 11.93 -13.47 0.63
N ASN A 74 12.64 -12.51 1.24
CA ASN A 74 12.23 -11.10 1.32
C ASN A 74 12.83 -10.23 0.20
N SER A 75 13.32 -10.84 -0.89
CA SER A 75 13.88 -10.09 -2.00
C SER A 75 12.81 -9.20 -2.64
N ILE A 76 13.27 -8.11 -3.27
CA ILE A 76 12.40 -7.26 -4.08
C ILE A 76 11.75 -8.06 -5.21
N ASP A 77 12.48 -9.01 -5.80
CA ASP A 77 11.99 -9.82 -6.91
C ASP A 77 10.89 -10.79 -6.47
N ASN A 78 10.95 -11.30 -5.23
CA ASN A 78 9.90 -12.13 -4.67
C ASN A 78 8.76 -11.32 -4.02
N THR A 79 8.85 -10.00 -3.89
CA THR A 79 7.81 -9.19 -3.22
C THR A 79 7.09 -8.28 -4.20
N ILE A 80 5.75 -8.27 -4.19
CA ILE A 80 4.90 -7.43 -5.04
C ILE A 80 3.95 -6.57 -4.22
N LEU A 81 3.58 -5.42 -4.77
CA LEU A 81 2.55 -4.55 -4.22
C LEU A 81 1.16 -5.14 -4.48
N THR A 82 0.35 -5.24 -3.43
CA THR A 82 -1.01 -5.79 -3.51
C THR A 82 -2.00 -4.90 -2.77
N CYS A 83 -3.28 -5.03 -3.11
CA CYS A 83 -4.34 -4.51 -2.26
C CYS A 83 -4.66 -5.52 -1.15
N ALA A 84 -5.21 -5.06 -0.02
CA ALA A 84 -5.55 -5.94 1.10
C ALA A 84 -6.47 -7.11 0.71
N PRO A 85 -7.51 -6.96 -0.15
CA PRO A 85 -8.31 -8.09 -0.59
C PRO A 85 -7.51 -9.17 -1.34
N CYS A 86 -6.63 -8.79 -2.27
CA CYS A 86 -5.84 -9.77 -3.03
C CYS A 86 -4.79 -10.45 -2.15
N ASN A 87 -4.15 -9.71 -1.24
CA ASN A 87 -3.21 -10.29 -0.29
C ASN A 87 -3.89 -11.31 0.64
N PHE A 88 -5.05 -10.94 1.19
CA PHE A 88 -5.86 -11.83 2.01
C PHE A 88 -6.44 -13.00 1.21
N GLY A 89 -6.71 -12.84 -0.08
CA GLY A 89 -7.15 -13.94 -0.93
C GLY A 89 -6.01 -14.93 -1.24
N LYS A 90 -4.79 -14.43 -1.43
CA LYS A 90 -3.63 -15.28 -1.76
C LYS A 90 -3.09 -16.05 -0.55
N MET A 91 -2.99 -15.42 0.62
CA MET A 91 -2.44 -16.04 1.83
C MET A 91 -1.14 -16.82 1.55
N ASN A 92 -1.08 -18.08 1.97
CA ASN A 92 0.07 -18.98 1.81
C ASN A 92 -0.04 -19.88 0.57
N TYR A 93 -1.04 -19.66 -0.29
CA TYR A 93 -1.19 -20.43 -1.51
C TYR A 93 -0.12 -20.04 -2.54
N THR A 94 0.32 -21.01 -3.32
CA THR A 94 1.12 -20.76 -4.52
C THR A 94 0.24 -20.16 -5.61
N LEU A 95 0.87 -19.53 -6.60
CA LEU A 95 0.14 -19.04 -7.78
C LEU A 95 -0.55 -20.19 -8.53
N GLU A 96 0.10 -21.35 -8.60
CA GLU A 96 -0.44 -22.56 -9.23
C GLU A 96 -1.68 -23.09 -8.48
N GLU A 97 -1.65 -23.14 -7.15
CA GLU A 97 -2.80 -23.56 -6.32
C GLU A 97 -4.04 -22.68 -6.56
N LEU A 98 -3.83 -21.40 -6.89
CA LEU A 98 -4.91 -20.45 -7.19
C LEU A 98 -5.21 -20.30 -8.69
N ASN A 99 -4.49 -21.04 -9.55
CA ASN A 99 -4.54 -20.89 -11.00
C ASN A 99 -4.35 -19.43 -11.45
N LEU A 100 -3.43 -18.71 -10.80
CA LEU A 100 -3.06 -17.35 -11.11
C LEU A 100 -1.81 -17.33 -11.98
N VAL A 101 -1.83 -16.50 -13.02
CA VAL A 101 -0.62 -16.16 -13.77
C VAL A 101 0.28 -15.30 -12.89
N ASP A 102 1.59 -15.54 -12.94
CA ASP A 102 2.56 -14.70 -12.24
C ASP A 102 2.38 -13.24 -12.65
N PRO A 103 1.99 -12.35 -11.73
CA PRO A 103 1.67 -10.97 -12.06
C PRO A 103 2.86 -10.17 -12.59
N ARG A 104 4.09 -10.68 -12.42
CA ARG A 104 5.33 -10.05 -12.90
C ARG A 104 5.52 -10.20 -14.41
N VAL A 105 4.83 -11.14 -15.07
CA VAL A 105 4.98 -11.35 -16.54
C VAL A 105 4.26 -10.28 -17.37
N ARG A 106 3.40 -9.48 -16.74
CA ARG A 106 2.71 -8.35 -17.37
C ARG A 106 3.28 -7.03 -16.88
N PRO A 107 3.25 -5.95 -17.66
CA PRO A 107 3.76 -4.66 -17.21
C PRO A 107 3.00 -4.11 -15.98
N PRO A 108 3.67 -3.30 -15.14
CA PRO A 108 3.02 -2.40 -14.17
C PRO A 108 1.92 -1.54 -14.81
N VAL A 109 0.92 -1.15 -14.01
CA VAL A 109 -0.07 -0.18 -14.47
C VAL A 109 0.61 1.18 -14.57
N ALA A 110 0.65 1.74 -15.77
CA ALA A 110 1.14 3.09 -15.99
C ALA A 110 -0.02 4.09 -15.83
N SER A 111 -0.02 4.85 -14.74
CA SER A 111 -1.02 5.91 -14.53
C SER A 111 -0.44 7.08 -13.75
N SER A 112 -1.21 8.16 -13.62
CA SER A 112 -0.84 9.33 -12.80
C SER A 112 -1.11 9.14 -11.30
N TRP A 113 -1.57 7.97 -10.88
CA TRP A 113 -1.83 7.68 -9.47
C TRP A 113 -0.51 7.47 -8.72
N ASP A 114 -0.24 8.34 -7.76
CA ASP A 114 0.98 8.36 -6.95
C ASP A 114 0.75 7.80 -5.53
N GLY A 115 -0.34 7.06 -5.28
CA GLY A 115 -0.69 6.62 -3.93
C GLY A 115 -1.15 7.73 -2.98
N LEU A 116 -1.38 8.94 -3.49
CA LEU A 116 -1.59 10.19 -2.74
C LEU A 116 -0.36 10.61 -1.91
N GLU A 117 0.83 10.15 -2.28
CA GLU A 117 2.08 10.44 -1.56
C GLU A 117 2.42 11.93 -1.49
N ARG A 118 1.93 12.74 -2.44
CA ARG A 118 2.04 14.20 -2.40
C ARG A 118 1.51 14.82 -1.09
N LEU A 119 0.52 14.19 -0.43
CA LEU A 119 -0.06 14.70 0.82
C LEU A 119 0.92 14.65 2.00
N LEU A 120 1.80 13.65 2.04
CA LEU A 120 2.82 13.53 3.09
C LEU A 120 3.90 14.61 2.96
N LYS A 121 4.20 15.02 1.73
CA LYS A 121 5.16 16.11 1.46
C LYS A 121 4.61 17.44 1.96
N THR A 122 3.34 17.74 1.67
CA THR A 122 2.68 18.98 2.10
C THR A 122 2.60 19.11 3.62
N GLU A 123 2.24 18.04 4.34
CA GLU A 123 2.21 18.08 5.81
C GLU A 123 3.60 18.39 6.40
N SER A 124 4.66 17.80 5.85
CA SER A 124 6.03 18.06 6.31
C SER A 124 6.46 19.52 6.15
N VAL A 125 5.88 20.23 5.17
CA VAL A 125 6.17 21.64 4.91
C VAL A 125 5.34 22.52 5.85
N SER A 126 4.05 22.22 6.03
CA SER A 126 3.18 22.96 6.95
C SER A 126 3.70 22.93 8.39
N ARG A 127 4.08 21.75 8.91
CA ARG A 127 4.61 21.64 10.28
C ARG A 127 5.91 22.41 10.45
N ARG A 128 6.80 22.37 9.46
CA ARG A 128 8.02 23.19 9.47
C ARG A 128 7.70 24.69 9.48
N TYR A 129 6.66 25.11 8.76
CA TYR A 129 6.24 26.50 8.77
C TYR A 129 5.62 26.90 10.12
N ASP A 130 4.77 26.07 10.72
CA ASP A 130 4.15 26.33 12.03
C ASP A 130 5.18 26.36 13.17
N GLU A 131 6.21 25.50 13.11
CA GLU A 131 7.34 25.49 14.04
C GLU A 131 8.21 26.75 13.92
N ILE A 132 8.44 27.24 12.69
CA ILE A 132 9.24 28.45 12.44
C ILE A 132 8.45 29.73 12.74
N SER A 133 7.14 29.73 12.47
CA SER A 133 6.28 30.91 12.60
C SER A 133 5.60 31.04 13.98
N GLY A 134 5.70 30.02 14.84
CA GLY A 134 5.13 30.04 16.19
C GLY A 134 3.60 30.07 16.24
N CYS A 135 2.92 29.93 15.10
CA CYS A 135 1.47 29.97 15.00
C CYS A 135 0.92 28.54 15.11
N LYS A 136 0.35 28.18 16.27
CA LYS A 136 -0.43 26.95 16.41
C LYS A 136 -1.89 27.28 16.11
N ILE A 137 -2.43 26.75 15.01
CA ILE A 137 -3.88 26.67 14.76
C ILE A 137 -4.46 25.53 15.60
#